data_AF-A0A255ZGF1-F1
#
_entry.id   AF-A0A255ZGF1-F1
#
_cell.length_a   1.000
_cell.length_b   1.000
_cell.length_c   1.000
_cell.angle_alpha   90.00
_cell.angle_beta   90.00
_cell.angle_gamma   90.00
#
_symmetry.space_group_name_H-M   'P 1'
#
loop_
_entity.id
_entity.type
_entity.pdbx_description
1 polymer ?
#
loop_
_entity_poly.entity_id
_entity_poly.type
_entity_poly.pdbx_seq_one_letter_code
_entity_poly.pdbx_strand_id
1 'polypeptide(L)'
;MEMKFKNVLWILAGALFVGCSDSNNESDDDSDSLFDDGFIVINEGNMSGGTLSFVDNTFTVTTNDLYGSINGGDGLGGFVQSVFEAGERAFVVSNGSNIITVVNENDFTLIDKIDTNLAVPRYGVVYGNRIYVTNQDSFLTTTDDYVAVFDATTYTHITNIALNTAAERIIEENGKIIVSNGAFGVGTGITIIDPATNTISAQVATPLAPNTIEEENGILYVLCSNYESASQLVKINLATNSITETIAFPETLINCSNLTLENGSFYFTKDSKVYRFPLTATAVTDSPLFTSQAQVLYGFAVEDNQIFVADAKDYQSAGAVYIYSANGTLAHTLAVGLIPNGFFFVD
;
A
#
# COMPACT_ATOMS: atom_id res chain seq x y z
N MET A 1 6.04 -69.65 71.92
CA MET A 1 5.45 -70.49 70.86
C MET A 1 4.60 -69.57 70.00
N GLU A 2 4.82 -69.62 68.70
CA GLU A 2 4.34 -68.69 67.68
C GLU A 2 2.89 -68.22 67.84
N MET A 3 2.62 -66.93 67.57
CA MET A 3 1.38 -66.55 66.89
C MET A 3 1.59 -65.33 66.01
N LYS A 4 1.18 -65.53 64.76
CA LYS A 4 1.22 -64.64 63.60
C LYS A 4 0.26 -63.48 63.77
N PHE A 5 0.70 -62.25 63.54
CA PHE A 5 -0.20 -61.11 63.32
C PHE A 5 -0.38 -60.90 61.82
N LYS A 6 -1.64 -61.01 61.39
CA LYS A 6 -2.11 -60.77 60.02
C LYS A 6 -2.32 -59.26 59.80
N ASN A 7 -1.89 -58.79 58.65
CA ASN A 7 -2.23 -57.50 58.08
C ASN A 7 -3.74 -57.39 57.81
N VAL A 8 -4.37 -56.29 58.22
CA VAL A 8 -5.55 -55.73 57.56
C VAL A 8 -5.39 -54.21 57.50
N LEU A 9 -5.67 -53.68 56.32
CA LEU A 9 -5.36 -52.36 55.80
C LEU A 9 -6.63 -51.47 55.84
N TRP A 10 -6.49 -50.27 56.43
CA TRP A 10 -7.12 -48.97 56.11
C TRP A 10 -8.64 -48.75 56.24
N ILE A 11 -9.01 -47.60 56.83
CA ILE A 11 -9.65 -46.44 56.16
C ILE A 11 -9.71 -45.28 57.18
N LEU A 12 -9.00 -44.18 56.89
CA LEU A 12 -9.15 -42.90 57.58
C LEU A 12 -10.02 -42.01 56.68
N ALA A 13 -11.19 -41.61 57.19
CA ALA A 13 -12.08 -40.67 56.52
C ALA A 13 -11.51 -39.25 56.64
N GLY A 14 -11.09 -38.68 55.51
CA GLY A 14 -10.77 -37.26 55.36
C GLY A 14 -11.81 -36.59 54.49
N ALA A 15 -12.55 -35.64 55.05
CA ALA A 15 -13.46 -34.79 54.32
C ALA A 15 -12.67 -33.91 53.34
N LEU A 16 -12.99 -34.01 52.05
CA LEU A 16 -12.57 -33.06 51.03
C LEU A 16 -13.60 -31.93 50.97
N PHE A 17 -13.14 -30.71 51.22
CA PHE A 17 -13.87 -29.51 50.83
C PHE A 17 -13.90 -29.43 49.30
N VAL A 18 -15.09 -29.45 48.72
CA VAL A 18 -15.33 -29.07 47.33
C VAL A 18 -15.25 -27.54 47.28
N GLY A 19 -14.11 -27.02 46.81
CA GLY A 19 -14.03 -25.66 46.29
C GLY A 19 -14.45 -25.70 44.82
N CYS A 20 -15.61 -25.14 44.49
CA CYS A 20 -15.89 -24.71 43.13
C CYS A 20 -15.00 -23.50 42.86
N SER A 21 -13.97 -23.68 42.05
CA SER A 21 -13.38 -22.59 41.30
C SER A 21 -14.33 -22.28 40.15
N ASP A 22 -15.11 -21.21 40.29
CA ASP A 22 -15.66 -20.53 39.10
C ASP A 22 -14.48 -19.88 38.39
N SER A 23 -13.80 -20.67 37.56
CA SER A 23 -12.87 -20.18 36.56
C SER A 23 -13.68 -19.74 35.35
N ASN A 24 -14.34 -18.59 35.46
CA ASN A 24 -14.58 -17.76 34.29
C ASN A 24 -13.22 -17.13 33.94
N ASN A 25 -12.35 -17.93 33.34
CA ASN A 25 -11.41 -17.39 32.37
C ASN A 25 -12.28 -17.05 31.17
N GLU A 26 -12.78 -15.83 31.12
CA GLU A 26 -12.83 -15.20 29.81
C GLU A 26 -11.37 -15.13 29.38
N SER A 27 -10.98 -16.05 28.50
CA SER A 27 -9.82 -15.83 27.66
C SER A 27 -10.17 -14.59 26.86
N ASP A 28 -9.65 -13.45 27.28
CA ASP A 28 -9.36 -12.37 26.34
C ASP A 28 -8.51 -13.04 25.26
N ASP A 29 -9.14 -13.28 24.11
CA ASP A 29 -8.48 -13.66 22.88
C ASP A 29 -7.79 -12.39 22.37
N ASP A 30 -6.77 -11.94 23.10
CA ASP A 30 -5.71 -11.12 22.52
C ASP A 30 -5.01 -12.07 21.55
N SER A 31 -5.55 -12.16 20.33
CA SER A 31 -4.76 -12.60 19.20
C SER A 31 -3.68 -11.55 19.03
N ASP A 32 -2.55 -11.70 19.73
CA ASP A 32 -1.33 -10.95 19.43
C ASP A 32 -1.13 -11.05 17.92
N SER A 33 -1.24 -9.92 17.21
CA SER A 33 -1.10 -9.94 15.77
C SER A 33 0.34 -10.33 15.45
N LEU A 34 0.50 -11.26 14.52
CA LEU A 34 1.80 -11.86 14.23
C LEU A 34 2.74 -10.89 13.49
N PHE A 35 2.18 -9.79 13.00
CA PHE A 35 2.84 -8.81 12.15
C PHE A 35 2.71 -7.38 12.67
N ASP A 36 2.36 -7.19 13.95
CA ASP A 36 2.33 -5.86 14.60
C ASP A 36 3.70 -5.18 14.58
N ASP A 37 3.68 -3.84 14.52
CA ASP A 37 4.85 -2.97 14.56
C ASP A 37 5.88 -3.31 13.46
N GLY A 38 5.52 -3.12 12.19
CA GLY A 38 6.41 -3.43 11.06
C GLY A 38 5.94 -2.84 9.75
N PHE A 39 6.43 -3.39 8.64
CA PHE A 39 5.91 -3.05 7.32
C PHE A 39 6.09 -4.19 6.32
N ILE A 40 5.22 -4.17 5.32
CA ILE A 40 5.26 -5.03 4.17
C ILE A 40 5.97 -4.32 3.03
N VAL A 41 6.90 -5.02 2.39
CA VAL A 41 7.47 -4.65 1.11
C VAL A 41 6.70 -5.39 0.02
N ILE A 42 6.10 -4.62 -0.89
CA ILE A 42 5.35 -5.12 -2.03
C ILE A 42 6.36 -5.44 -3.14
N ASN A 43 6.48 -6.70 -3.52
CA ASN A 43 7.37 -7.14 -4.59
C ASN A 43 6.54 -7.47 -5.82
N GLU A 44 6.64 -6.62 -6.84
CA GLU A 44 5.89 -6.75 -8.10
C GLU A 44 6.09 -8.13 -8.73
N GLY A 45 7.34 -8.60 -8.68
CA GLY A 45 7.72 -9.85 -9.29
C GLY A 45 7.58 -9.80 -10.81
N ASN A 46 7.10 -10.88 -11.40
CA ASN A 46 6.91 -10.98 -12.83
C ASN A 46 5.59 -11.67 -13.17
N MET A 47 5.37 -11.99 -14.44
CA MET A 47 4.16 -12.68 -14.91
C MET A 47 3.88 -14.01 -14.18
N SER A 48 4.92 -14.67 -13.65
CA SER A 48 4.81 -15.92 -12.90
C SER A 48 4.37 -15.73 -11.46
N GLY A 49 4.45 -14.52 -10.91
CA GLY A 49 4.13 -14.22 -9.52
C GLY A 49 4.88 -13.01 -8.96
N GLY A 50 4.25 -12.30 -8.04
CA GLY A 50 4.87 -11.39 -7.08
C GLY A 50 4.69 -11.88 -5.63
N THR A 51 5.31 -11.20 -4.68
CA THR A 51 5.36 -11.62 -3.27
C THR A 51 5.25 -10.43 -2.32
N LEU A 52 4.92 -10.71 -1.06
CA LEU A 52 5.06 -9.76 0.05
C LEU A 52 6.24 -10.17 0.93
N SER A 53 7.04 -9.21 1.37
CA SER A 53 8.08 -9.45 2.38
C SER A 53 7.73 -8.69 3.65
N PHE A 54 7.72 -9.35 4.80
CA PHE A 54 7.51 -8.67 6.09
C PHE A 54 8.85 -8.26 6.70
N VAL A 55 8.89 -7.03 7.21
CA VAL A 55 10.00 -6.45 7.94
C VAL A 55 9.49 -5.98 9.29
N ASP A 56 10.12 -6.45 10.37
CA ASP A 56 9.76 -6.04 11.74
C ASP A 56 10.27 -4.63 12.08
N ASN A 57 9.82 -4.07 13.20
CA ASN A 57 10.28 -2.78 13.75
C ASN A 57 11.79 -2.70 14.04
N THR A 58 12.51 -3.82 14.04
CA THR A 58 13.98 -3.83 14.17
C THR A 58 14.69 -3.71 12.82
N PHE A 59 13.92 -3.57 11.74
CA PHE A 59 14.38 -3.60 10.36
C PHE A 59 15.04 -4.93 10.00
N THR A 60 14.47 -6.03 10.46
CA THR A 60 14.86 -7.37 10.04
C THR A 60 13.80 -7.94 9.12
N VAL A 61 14.23 -8.41 7.93
CA VAL A 61 13.33 -9.18 7.05
C VAL A 61 13.12 -10.54 7.70
N THR A 62 11.93 -10.78 8.22
CA THR A 62 11.59 -12.02 8.92
C THR A 62 11.11 -13.07 7.93
N THR A 63 10.34 -12.66 6.92
CA THR A 63 9.76 -13.55 5.91
C THR A 63 9.77 -12.90 4.52
N ASN A 64 10.34 -13.60 3.54
CA ASN A 64 10.06 -13.33 2.12
C ASN A 64 8.97 -14.30 1.66
N ASP A 65 8.10 -13.84 0.76
CA ASP A 65 6.90 -14.60 0.33
C ASP A 65 5.96 -14.92 1.50
N LEU A 66 5.61 -13.87 2.25
CA LEU A 66 4.74 -13.93 3.42
C LEU A 66 3.43 -14.68 3.12
N TYR A 67 2.70 -14.22 2.10
CA TYR A 67 1.42 -14.79 1.72
C TYR A 67 1.53 -16.29 1.39
N GLY A 68 2.48 -16.67 0.53
CA GLY A 68 2.68 -18.07 0.15
C GLY A 68 3.07 -18.94 1.34
N SER A 69 3.86 -18.42 2.28
CA SER A 69 4.29 -19.14 3.48
C SER A 69 3.13 -19.49 4.43
N ILE A 70 2.14 -18.60 4.53
CA ILE A 70 0.99 -18.73 5.44
C ILE A 70 -0.13 -19.53 4.78
N ASN A 71 -0.34 -19.34 3.48
CA ASN A 71 -1.47 -19.88 2.75
C ASN A 71 -1.13 -21.14 1.93
N GLY A 72 -0.23 -21.98 2.45
CA GLY A 72 0.06 -23.31 1.89
C GLY A 72 0.68 -23.31 0.49
N GLY A 73 1.41 -22.25 0.14
CA GLY A 73 2.04 -22.07 -1.17
C GLY A 73 1.10 -21.52 -2.25
N ASP A 74 -0.07 -21.01 -1.88
CA ASP A 74 -0.90 -20.26 -2.81
C ASP A 74 -0.22 -18.95 -3.25
N GLY A 75 -0.50 -18.50 -4.47
CA GLY A 75 0.14 -17.34 -5.09
C GLY A 75 -0.76 -16.10 -5.15
N LEU A 76 -0.15 -14.92 -5.03
CA LEU A 76 -0.83 -13.63 -5.19
C LEU A 76 -1.17 -13.29 -6.65
N GLY A 77 -0.56 -14.00 -7.61
CA GLY A 77 -0.62 -13.66 -9.03
C GLY A 77 0.57 -12.82 -9.48
N GLY A 78 0.66 -12.58 -10.79
CA GLY A 78 1.76 -11.86 -11.42
C GLY A 78 1.60 -10.34 -11.33
N PHE A 79 2.73 -9.65 -11.22
CA PHE A 79 2.81 -8.20 -11.15
C PHE A 79 1.94 -7.63 -10.00
N VAL A 80 2.34 -7.94 -8.76
CA VAL A 80 1.69 -7.41 -7.55
C VAL A 80 1.88 -5.89 -7.52
N GLN A 81 0.79 -5.16 -7.74
CA GLN A 81 0.83 -3.74 -8.05
C GLN A 81 0.71 -2.86 -6.81
N SER A 82 -0.18 -3.22 -5.88
CA SER A 82 -0.47 -2.40 -4.71
C SER A 82 -1.16 -3.20 -3.62
N VAL A 83 -1.17 -2.61 -2.41
CA VAL A 83 -1.94 -3.07 -1.25
C VAL A 83 -2.72 -1.87 -0.73
N PHE A 84 -3.97 -2.09 -0.33
CA PHE A 84 -4.78 -1.13 0.41
C PHE A 84 -5.59 -1.87 1.49
N GLU A 85 -5.99 -1.17 2.55
CA GLU A 85 -6.64 -1.77 3.72
C GLU A 85 -8.11 -1.35 3.88
N ALA A 86 -8.85 -2.10 4.70
CA ALA A 86 -10.12 -1.68 5.27
C ALA A 86 -10.51 -2.47 6.52
N GLY A 87 -10.25 -1.87 7.69
CA GLY A 87 -10.35 -2.58 8.97
C GLY A 87 -9.28 -3.67 9.02
N GLU A 88 -9.60 -4.84 9.55
CA GLU A 88 -8.66 -5.97 9.68
C GLU A 88 -8.36 -6.71 8.36
N ARG A 89 -8.41 -6.02 7.22
CA ARG A 89 -8.32 -6.64 5.90
C ARG A 89 -7.40 -5.86 4.99
N ALA A 90 -6.43 -6.55 4.43
CA ALA A 90 -5.60 -6.05 3.35
C ALA A 90 -6.04 -6.64 1.99
N PHE A 91 -6.02 -5.80 0.96
CA PHE A 91 -6.39 -6.12 -0.41
C PHE A 91 -5.16 -6.02 -1.29
N VAL A 92 -4.66 -7.16 -1.75
CA VAL A 92 -3.45 -7.25 -2.57
C VAL A 92 -3.85 -7.31 -4.04
N VAL A 93 -3.53 -6.26 -4.80
CA VAL A 93 -3.88 -6.12 -6.21
C VAL A 93 -2.77 -6.69 -7.09
N SER A 94 -3.09 -7.65 -7.96
CA SER A 94 -2.15 -8.22 -8.93
C SER A 94 -2.62 -7.96 -10.35
N ASN A 95 -1.99 -6.99 -11.03
CA ASN A 95 -2.49 -6.51 -12.32
C ASN A 95 -2.31 -7.55 -13.44
N GLY A 96 -1.23 -8.32 -13.39
CA GLY A 96 -0.91 -9.35 -14.38
C GLY A 96 -1.83 -10.56 -14.33
N SER A 97 -2.55 -10.73 -13.21
CA SER A 97 -3.48 -11.83 -13.00
C SER A 97 -4.94 -11.39 -12.88
N ASN A 98 -5.23 -10.10 -13.01
CA ASN A 98 -6.58 -9.54 -12.86
C ASN A 98 -7.29 -10.02 -11.58
N ILE A 99 -6.55 -10.02 -10.46
CA ILE A 99 -7.04 -10.54 -9.19
C ILE A 99 -6.74 -9.57 -8.06
N ILE A 100 -7.64 -9.52 -7.09
CA ILE A 100 -7.41 -8.90 -5.78
C ILE A 100 -7.52 -10.02 -4.76
N THR A 101 -6.44 -10.27 -4.01
CA THR A 101 -6.44 -11.24 -2.93
C THR A 101 -6.75 -10.52 -1.62
N VAL A 102 -7.78 -10.96 -0.92
CA VAL A 102 -8.21 -10.38 0.36
C VAL A 102 -7.68 -11.25 1.48
N VAL A 103 -6.92 -10.66 2.38
CA VAL A 103 -6.32 -11.35 3.54
C VAL A 103 -6.72 -10.65 4.83
N ASN A 104 -6.69 -11.38 5.93
CA ASN A 104 -6.68 -10.76 7.25
C ASN A 104 -5.35 -10.03 7.42
N GLU A 105 -5.38 -8.77 7.84
CA GLU A 105 -4.18 -7.94 7.91
C GLU A 105 -3.22 -8.36 9.02
N ASN A 106 -3.75 -8.90 10.13
CA ASN A 106 -3.00 -9.26 11.33
C ASN A 106 -2.21 -10.56 11.18
N ASP A 107 -2.68 -11.46 10.31
CA ASP A 107 -2.06 -12.78 10.13
C ASP A 107 -1.85 -13.17 8.66
N PHE A 108 -2.23 -12.33 7.70
CA PHE A 108 -2.14 -12.56 6.25
C PHE A 108 -2.78 -13.86 5.76
N THR A 109 -3.71 -14.45 6.54
CA THR A 109 -4.49 -15.61 6.10
C THR A 109 -5.51 -15.19 5.04
N LEU A 110 -5.70 -16.04 4.04
CA LEU A 110 -6.62 -15.81 2.94
C LEU A 110 -8.08 -15.75 3.44
N ILE A 111 -8.76 -14.65 3.12
CA ILE A 111 -10.20 -14.47 3.33
C ILE A 111 -10.96 -14.80 2.04
N ASP A 112 -10.62 -14.13 0.94
CA ASP A 112 -11.31 -14.31 -0.36
C ASP A 112 -10.45 -13.82 -1.54
N LYS A 113 -10.91 -14.03 -2.77
CA LYS A 113 -10.32 -13.51 -4.00
C LYS A 113 -11.38 -12.89 -4.91
N ILE A 114 -11.11 -11.68 -5.39
CA ILE A 114 -11.90 -11.01 -6.43
C ILE A 114 -11.18 -11.21 -7.76
N ASP A 115 -11.77 -12.00 -8.66
CA ASP A 115 -11.17 -12.38 -9.96
C ASP A 115 -12.09 -12.13 -11.15
N THR A 116 -13.14 -11.32 -10.96
CA THR A 116 -14.09 -10.93 -12.02
C THR A 116 -14.25 -9.41 -12.10
N ASN A 117 -14.55 -8.91 -13.30
CA ASN A 117 -14.72 -7.47 -13.58
C ASN A 117 -13.45 -6.64 -13.26
N LEU A 118 -12.30 -7.28 -13.40
CA LEU A 118 -10.98 -6.66 -13.30
C LEU A 118 -10.25 -6.85 -14.64
N ALA A 119 -9.59 -5.80 -15.10
CA ALA A 119 -8.74 -5.81 -16.27
C ALA A 119 -7.60 -4.81 -16.06
N VAL A 120 -6.40 -5.36 -15.81
CA VAL A 120 -5.20 -4.60 -15.39
C VAL A 120 -5.51 -3.70 -14.19
N PRO A 121 -5.97 -4.25 -13.05
CA PRO A 121 -6.26 -3.46 -11.85
C PRO A 121 -4.99 -2.81 -11.30
N ARG A 122 -5.09 -1.58 -10.79
CA ARG A 122 -3.93 -0.76 -10.38
C ARG A 122 -3.90 -0.50 -8.88
N TYR A 123 -4.83 0.30 -8.39
CA TYR A 123 -4.92 0.75 -7.00
C TYR A 123 -6.36 0.69 -6.53
N GLY A 124 -6.57 0.63 -5.21
CA GLY A 124 -7.91 0.64 -4.65
C GLY A 124 -8.01 1.40 -3.34
N VAL A 125 -9.25 1.73 -2.99
CA VAL A 125 -9.63 2.30 -1.69
C VAL A 125 -10.99 1.74 -1.28
N VAL A 126 -11.29 1.80 0.01
CA VAL A 126 -12.60 1.47 0.55
C VAL A 126 -13.27 2.72 1.09
N TYR A 127 -14.55 2.90 0.75
CA TYR A 127 -15.38 3.96 1.32
C TYR A 127 -16.77 3.43 1.66
N GLY A 128 -17.16 3.54 2.93
CA GLY A 128 -18.38 2.90 3.43
C GLY A 128 -18.33 1.38 3.20
N ASN A 129 -19.38 0.81 2.59
CA ASN A 129 -19.43 -0.61 2.24
C ASN A 129 -19.01 -0.89 0.78
N ARG A 130 -18.10 -0.10 0.21
CA ARG A 130 -17.69 -0.25 -1.19
C ARG A 130 -16.19 -0.21 -1.36
N ILE A 131 -15.70 -1.09 -2.23
CA ILE A 131 -14.32 -1.10 -2.71
C ILE A 131 -14.31 -0.45 -4.09
N TYR A 132 -13.42 0.50 -4.32
CA TYR A 132 -13.20 1.17 -5.60
C TYR A 132 -11.81 0.81 -6.12
N VAL A 133 -11.71 0.25 -7.32
CA VAL A 133 -10.41 -0.18 -7.90
C VAL A 133 -10.25 0.38 -9.30
N THR A 134 -9.15 1.09 -9.55
CA THR A 134 -8.78 1.58 -10.88
C THR A 134 -8.32 0.43 -11.76
N ASN A 135 -8.77 0.42 -13.02
CA ASN A 135 -8.47 -0.61 -14.01
C ASN A 135 -8.10 0.08 -15.32
N GLN A 136 -7.00 -0.33 -15.93
CA GLN A 136 -6.53 0.22 -17.21
C GLN A 136 -7.15 -0.49 -18.42
N ASP A 137 -7.86 -1.60 -18.23
CA ASP A 137 -8.41 -2.44 -19.29
C ASP A 137 -7.36 -2.92 -20.31
N SER A 138 -6.98 -2.07 -21.27
CA SER A 138 -5.94 -2.33 -22.25
C SER A 138 -4.92 -1.19 -22.33
N PHE A 139 -3.64 -1.53 -22.60
CA PHE A 139 -2.61 -0.51 -22.84
C PHE A 139 -2.69 0.15 -24.24
N LEU A 140 -3.76 -0.09 -25.01
CA LEU A 140 -3.89 0.40 -26.40
C LEU A 140 -4.49 1.80 -26.47
N THR A 141 -5.29 2.17 -25.48
CA THR A 141 -5.89 3.49 -25.31
C THR A 141 -6.00 3.77 -23.83
N THR A 142 -6.36 5.00 -23.46
CA THR A 142 -6.67 5.37 -22.07
C THR A 142 -8.16 5.64 -21.88
N THR A 143 -8.97 5.43 -22.91
CA THR A 143 -10.38 5.80 -22.93
C THR A 143 -11.31 4.68 -22.47
N ASP A 144 -10.79 3.47 -22.38
CA ASP A 144 -11.46 2.25 -21.89
C ASP A 144 -11.29 2.07 -20.37
N ASP A 145 -10.31 2.73 -19.76
CA ASP A 145 -10.06 2.74 -18.31
C ASP A 145 -11.30 3.10 -17.47
N TYR A 146 -11.42 2.43 -16.33
CA TYR A 146 -12.58 2.51 -15.45
C TYR A 146 -12.22 2.32 -13.98
N VAL A 147 -13.16 2.67 -13.10
CA VAL A 147 -13.14 2.26 -11.68
C VAL A 147 -14.18 1.16 -11.49
N ALA A 148 -13.74 -0.03 -11.11
CA ALA A 148 -14.60 -1.12 -10.69
C ALA A 148 -15.07 -0.87 -9.26
N VAL A 149 -16.36 -1.09 -9.00
CA VAL A 149 -16.96 -0.93 -7.67
C VAL A 149 -17.49 -2.28 -7.20
N PHE A 150 -17.07 -2.71 -6.02
CA PHE A 150 -17.50 -3.96 -5.39
C PHE A 150 -18.14 -3.68 -4.02
N ASP A 151 -19.00 -4.58 -3.57
CA ASP A 151 -19.47 -4.58 -2.19
C ASP A 151 -18.34 -5.01 -1.25
N ALA A 152 -18.06 -4.23 -0.21
CA ALA A 152 -16.94 -4.51 0.69
C ALA A 152 -17.18 -5.70 1.62
N THR A 153 -18.41 -6.21 1.75
CA THR A 153 -18.73 -7.36 2.59
C THR A 153 -18.79 -8.65 1.77
N THR A 154 -19.44 -8.61 0.61
CA THR A 154 -19.65 -9.81 -0.23
C THR A 154 -18.67 -9.92 -1.38
N TYR A 155 -17.84 -8.90 -1.61
CA TYR A 155 -16.89 -8.80 -2.71
C TYR A 155 -17.52 -8.92 -4.12
N THR A 156 -18.83 -8.80 -4.19
CA THR A 156 -19.57 -8.89 -5.46
C THR A 156 -19.51 -7.57 -6.21
N HIS A 157 -19.35 -7.65 -7.52
CA HIS A 157 -19.38 -6.50 -8.42
C HIS A 157 -20.71 -5.73 -8.32
N ILE A 158 -20.62 -4.41 -8.28
CA ILE A 158 -21.75 -3.48 -8.28
C ILE A 158 -21.85 -2.78 -9.64
N THR A 159 -20.79 -2.12 -10.07
CA THR A 159 -20.77 -1.33 -11.31
C THR A 159 -19.35 -0.98 -11.75
N ASN A 160 -19.22 -0.49 -12.98
CA ASN A 160 -18.00 0.16 -13.47
C ASN A 160 -18.30 1.63 -13.75
N ILE A 161 -17.40 2.51 -13.33
CA ILE A 161 -17.44 3.95 -13.61
C ILE A 161 -16.43 4.22 -14.72
N ALA A 162 -16.91 4.43 -15.95
CA ALA A 162 -16.05 4.75 -17.08
C ALA A 162 -15.42 6.14 -16.91
N LEU A 163 -14.08 6.22 -17.02
CA LEU A 163 -13.36 7.48 -16.87
C LEU A 163 -13.18 8.21 -18.20
N ASN A 164 -13.11 7.48 -19.30
CA ASN A 164 -12.75 7.99 -20.64
C ASN A 164 -11.40 8.72 -20.67
N THR A 165 -10.50 8.35 -19.77
CA THR A 165 -9.13 8.84 -19.60
C THR A 165 -8.42 7.88 -18.63
N ALA A 166 -7.10 7.97 -18.52
CA ALA A 166 -6.31 6.99 -17.77
C ALA A 166 -6.83 6.78 -16.33
N ALA A 167 -6.74 5.56 -15.82
CA ALA A 167 -6.97 5.21 -14.43
C ALA A 167 -5.65 4.73 -13.80
N GLU A 168 -5.15 5.46 -12.79
CA GLU A 168 -3.98 5.04 -12.01
C GLU A 168 -4.23 5.15 -10.51
N ARG A 169 -3.60 6.10 -9.81
CA ARG A 169 -3.73 6.28 -8.36
C ARG A 169 -5.16 6.65 -8.01
N ILE A 170 -5.61 6.17 -6.86
CA ILE A 170 -6.92 6.45 -6.29
C ILE A 170 -6.75 6.67 -4.79
N ILE A 171 -7.40 7.71 -4.26
CA ILE A 171 -7.49 7.97 -2.82
C ILE A 171 -8.95 8.25 -2.45
N GLU A 172 -9.28 8.06 -1.18
CA GLU A 172 -10.51 8.55 -0.58
C GLU A 172 -10.18 9.76 0.29
N GLU A 173 -10.91 10.85 0.13
CA GLU A 173 -10.77 12.02 1.00
C GLU A 173 -12.11 12.73 1.17
N ASN A 174 -12.49 13.01 2.42
CA ASN A 174 -13.69 13.78 2.76
C ASN A 174 -14.96 13.29 2.04
N GLY A 175 -15.14 11.97 1.88
CA GLY A 175 -16.28 11.38 1.21
C GLY A 175 -16.27 11.52 -0.31
N LYS A 176 -15.08 11.68 -0.89
CA LYS A 176 -14.86 11.71 -2.34
C LYS A 176 -13.88 10.62 -2.72
N ILE A 177 -14.12 10.02 -3.87
CA ILE A 177 -13.15 9.13 -4.50
C ILE A 177 -12.40 9.94 -5.56
N ILE A 178 -11.08 10.04 -5.45
CA ILE A 178 -10.24 10.90 -6.28
C ILE A 178 -9.29 10.01 -7.08
N VAL A 179 -9.32 10.14 -8.41
CA VAL A 179 -8.53 9.30 -9.33
C VAL A 179 -7.60 10.16 -10.16
N SER A 180 -6.31 9.79 -10.20
CA SER A 180 -5.34 10.41 -11.11
C SER A 180 -5.53 9.90 -12.53
N ASN A 181 -5.61 10.83 -13.50
CA ASN A 181 -5.78 10.49 -14.91
C ASN A 181 -4.48 10.62 -15.71
N GLY A 182 -3.43 9.97 -15.22
CA GLY A 182 -2.13 9.89 -15.87
C GLY A 182 -1.48 8.54 -15.68
N ALA A 183 -0.93 7.98 -16.75
CA ALA A 183 -0.21 6.70 -16.76
C ALA A 183 0.97 6.81 -17.73
N PHE A 184 2.17 6.39 -17.30
CA PHE A 184 3.37 6.36 -18.15
C PHE A 184 3.67 7.69 -18.88
N GLY A 185 3.45 8.83 -18.21
CA GLY A 185 3.67 10.17 -18.78
C GLY A 185 2.60 10.64 -19.78
N VAL A 186 1.51 9.87 -19.94
CA VAL A 186 0.36 10.17 -20.81
C VAL A 186 -0.90 10.43 -19.98
N GLY A 187 -1.80 11.25 -20.51
CA GLY A 187 -3.04 11.64 -19.83
C GLY A 187 -2.87 12.96 -19.08
N THR A 188 -3.99 13.55 -18.70
CA THR A 188 -4.04 14.78 -17.92
C THR A 188 -5.34 14.80 -17.13
N GLY A 189 -5.25 15.16 -15.85
CA GLY A 189 -6.39 15.49 -15.02
C GLY A 189 -6.54 14.64 -13.78
N ILE A 190 -7.41 15.10 -12.90
CA ILE A 190 -7.92 14.39 -11.74
C ILE A 190 -9.42 14.23 -11.93
N THR A 191 -9.94 13.03 -11.72
CA THR A 191 -11.38 12.76 -11.71
C THR A 191 -11.86 12.59 -10.28
N ILE A 192 -12.96 13.25 -9.93
CA ILE A 192 -13.59 13.17 -8.63
C ILE A 192 -14.92 12.47 -8.81
N ILE A 193 -15.13 11.39 -8.05
CA ILE A 193 -16.32 10.55 -8.07
C ILE A 193 -17.09 10.78 -6.77
N ASP A 194 -18.40 10.96 -6.90
CA ASP A 194 -19.33 10.95 -5.76
C ASP A 194 -19.68 9.49 -5.44
N PRO A 195 -19.26 8.96 -4.27
CA PRO A 195 -19.55 7.58 -3.91
C PRO A 195 -21.04 7.34 -3.59
N ALA A 196 -21.85 8.37 -3.31
CA ALA A 196 -23.27 8.20 -3.07
C ALA A 196 -24.02 7.77 -4.35
N THR A 197 -23.61 8.29 -5.51
CA THR A 197 -24.21 8.02 -6.81
C THR A 197 -23.36 7.14 -7.72
N ASN A 198 -22.09 6.92 -7.38
CA ASN A 198 -21.09 6.28 -8.25
C ASN A 198 -20.97 7.00 -9.60
N THR A 199 -20.95 8.33 -9.58
CA THR A 199 -20.81 9.15 -10.79
C THR A 199 -19.71 10.17 -10.64
N ILE A 200 -19.06 10.53 -11.75
CA ILE A 200 -18.09 11.63 -11.80
C ILE A 200 -18.80 12.94 -11.44
N SER A 201 -18.35 13.59 -10.37
CA SER A 201 -18.89 14.87 -9.88
C SER A 201 -18.06 16.07 -10.33
N ALA A 202 -16.76 15.88 -10.60
CA ALA A 202 -15.89 16.90 -11.15
C ALA A 202 -14.68 16.29 -11.86
N GLN A 203 -14.07 17.09 -12.73
CA GLN A 203 -12.76 16.82 -13.32
C GLN A 203 -11.92 18.09 -13.27
N VAL A 204 -10.63 17.94 -12.93
CA VAL A 204 -9.68 19.05 -12.82
C VAL A 204 -8.52 18.77 -13.77
N ALA A 205 -8.33 19.60 -14.81
CA ALA A 205 -7.25 19.39 -15.78
C ALA A 205 -5.89 19.76 -15.18
N THR A 206 -4.94 18.82 -15.22
CA THR A 206 -3.53 19.05 -14.82
C THR A 206 -2.69 19.44 -16.05
N PRO A 207 -1.55 20.13 -15.86
CA PRO A 207 -0.71 20.57 -16.99
C PRO A 207 0.05 19.43 -17.67
N LEU A 208 0.34 18.35 -16.94
CA LEU A 208 1.01 17.13 -17.40
C LEU A 208 0.33 15.91 -16.77
N ALA A 209 0.77 14.70 -17.14
CA ALA A 209 0.25 13.45 -16.58
C ALA A 209 0.54 13.37 -15.07
N PRO A 210 -0.48 13.25 -14.21
CA PRO A 210 -0.25 12.95 -12.79
C PRO A 210 0.33 11.55 -12.66
N ASN A 211 1.39 11.38 -11.86
CA ASN A 211 1.98 10.06 -11.57
C ASN A 211 1.81 9.65 -10.10
N THR A 212 1.68 10.63 -9.20
CA THR A 212 1.45 10.42 -7.77
C THR A 212 0.53 11.53 -7.25
N ILE A 213 -0.34 11.17 -6.32
CA ILE A 213 -1.24 12.09 -5.62
C ILE A 213 -1.13 11.85 -4.13
N GLU A 214 -1.14 12.92 -3.36
CA GLU A 214 -1.10 12.91 -1.90
C GLU A 214 -2.03 13.99 -1.38
N GLU A 215 -2.57 13.81 -0.19
CA GLU A 215 -3.50 14.75 0.42
C GLU A 215 -2.94 15.27 1.74
N GLU A 216 -3.07 16.58 1.96
CA GLU A 216 -2.91 17.11 3.30
C GLU A 216 -3.81 18.34 3.51
N ASN A 217 -4.64 18.29 4.56
CA ASN A 217 -5.43 19.42 5.06
C ASN A 217 -6.40 20.03 4.03
N GLY A 218 -7.09 19.20 3.26
CA GLY A 218 -8.04 19.58 2.20
C GLY A 218 -7.39 19.99 0.88
N ILE A 219 -6.08 19.82 0.76
CA ILE A 219 -5.30 20.14 -0.44
C ILE A 219 -4.73 18.85 -1.02
N LEU A 220 -5.08 18.58 -2.28
CA LEU A 220 -4.49 17.51 -3.06
C LEU A 220 -3.22 18.02 -3.74
N TYR A 221 -2.10 17.38 -3.43
CA TYR A 221 -0.80 17.58 -4.06
C TYR A 221 -0.63 16.54 -5.16
N VAL A 222 -0.40 17.02 -6.38
CA VAL A 222 -0.32 16.18 -7.57
C VAL A 222 1.03 16.40 -8.22
N LEU A 223 1.87 15.37 -8.22
CA LEU A 223 3.11 15.39 -9.01
C LEU A 223 2.78 15.00 -10.44
N CYS A 224 2.94 15.96 -11.35
CA CYS A 224 2.74 15.77 -12.77
C CYS A 224 4.09 15.69 -13.49
N SER A 225 4.29 14.70 -14.35
CA SER A 225 5.53 14.55 -15.12
C SER A 225 5.30 13.81 -16.44
N ASN A 226 6.29 13.91 -17.33
CA ASN A 226 6.43 13.09 -18.52
C ASN A 226 7.94 12.99 -18.88
N TYR A 227 8.25 12.43 -20.04
CA TYR A 227 9.64 12.21 -20.47
C TYR A 227 10.29 13.40 -21.20
N GLU A 228 9.56 14.51 -21.40
CA GLU A 228 9.99 15.60 -22.28
C GLU A 228 10.08 16.96 -21.58
N SER A 229 9.18 17.21 -20.62
CA SER A 229 8.98 18.50 -19.96
C SER A 229 9.38 18.42 -18.49
N ALA A 230 9.76 19.57 -17.93
CA ALA A 230 9.99 19.70 -16.49
C ALA A 230 8.74 19.27 -15.72
N SER A 231 8.95 18.50 -14.65
CA SER A 231 7.86 18.07 -13.76
C SER A 231 7.24 19.28 -13.05
N GLN A 232 6.02 19.11 -12.55
CA GLN A 232 5.29 20.17 -11.87
C GLN A 232 4.57 19.59 -10.65
N LEU A 233 4.55 20.35 -9.55
CA LEU A 233 3.70 20.04 -8.40
C LEU A 233 2.48 20.94 -8.45
N VAL A 234 1.29 20.34 -8.56
CA VAL A 234 0.01 21.05 -8.62
C VAL A 234 -0.70 20.89 -7.28
N LYS A 235 -1.22 21.99 -6.72
CA LYS A 235 -2.05 21.98 -5.52
C LYS A 235 -3.50 22.26 -5.91
N ILE A 236 -4.40 21.35 -5.56
CA ILE A 236 -5.83 21.43 -5.83
C ILE A 236 -6.57 21.54 -4.51
N ASN A 237 -7.37 22.59 -4.35
CA ASN A 237 -8.28 22.69 -3.21
C ASN A 237 -9.47 21.76 -3.43
N LEU A 238 -9.66 20.80 -2.52
CA LEU A 238 -10.71 19.80 -2.64
C LEU A 238 -12.10 20.32 -2.26
N ALA A 239 -12.22 21.45 -1.57
CA ALA A 239 -13.54 22.06 -1.34
C ALA A 239 -14.09 22.72 -2.62
N THR A 240 -13.23 23.34 -3.42
CA THR A 240 -13.61 24.05 -4.66
C THR A 240 -13.33 23.26 -5.94
N ASN A 241 -12.63 22.12 -5.83
CA ASN A 241 -12.12 21.31 -6.95
C ASN A 241 -11.37 22.17 -7.97
N SER A 242 -10.46 23.04 -7.50
CA SER A 242 -9.73 23.97 -8.37
C SER A 242 -8.25 24.04 -8.02
N ILE A 243 -7.41 24.15 -9.04
CA ILE A 243 -5.97 24.41 -8.86
C ILE A 243 -5.79 25.77 -8.18
N THR A 244 -5.10 25.78 -7.04
CA THR A 244 -4.75 27.00 -6.31
C THR A 244 -3.32 27.44 -6.58
N GLU A 245 -2.43 26.50 -6.88
CA GLU A 245 -1.01 26.76 -7.14
C GLU A 245 -0.42 25.68 -8.05
N THR A 246 0.53 26.08 -8.89
CA THR A 246 1.38 25.16 -9.66
C THR A 246 2.82 25.60 -9.50
N ILE A 247 3.68 24.70 -9.02
CA ILE A 247 5.11 24.93 -8.86
C ILE A 247 5.83 24.22 -10.01
N ALA A 248 6.42 25.01 -10.91
CA ALA A 248 7.24 24.48 -11.99
C ALA A 248 8.62 24.06 -11.47
N PHE A 249 9.10 22.88 -11.89
CA PHE A 249 10.43 22.42 -11.55
C PHE A 249 11.45 22.94 -12.57
N PRO A 250 12.76 23.01 -12.23
CA PRO A 250 13.82 23.22 -13.19
C PRO A 250 13.76 22.26 -14.39
N GLU A 251 14.22 22.71 -15.56
CA GLU A 251 14.26 21.91 -16.80
C GLU A 251 15.07 20.61 -16.67
N THR A 252 15.96 20.51 -15.68
CA THR A 252 16.73 19.29 -15.39
C THR A 252 15.93 18.22 -14.63
N LEU A 253 14.80 18.59 -14.02
CA LEU A 253 13.91 17.72 -13.25
C LEU A 253 12.71 17.24 -14.10
N ILE A 254 13.00 16.65 -15.24
CA ILE A 254 12.03 15.90 -16.05
C ILE A 254 11.73 14.55 -15.40
N ASN A 255 10.55 13.96 -15.64
CA ASN A 255 10.21 12.61 -15.19
C ASN A 255 10.49 12.34 -13.68
N CYS A 256 10.10 13.27 -12.80
CA CYS A 256 10.11 13.05 -11.36
C CYS A 256 8.92 12.17 -10.95
N SER A 257 9.10 11.40 -9.89
CA SER A 257 8.13 10.42 -9.38
C SER A 257 8.12 10.34 -7.86
N ASN A 258 7.19 9.54 -7.32
CA ASN A 258 7.14 9.16 -5.91
C ASN A 258 7.00 10.37 -4.96
N LEU A 259 5.99 11.20 -5.22
CA LEU A 259 5.60 12.21 -4.25
C LEU A 259 5.18 11.52 -2.95
N THR A 260 5.61 12.05 -1.81
CA THR A 260 5.03 11.71 -0.51
C THR A 260 5.10 12.94 0.39
N LEU A 261 4.14 13.09 1.29
CA LEU A 261 4.06 14.20 2.23
C LEU A 261 4.33 13.65 3.62
N GLU A 262 5.25 14.28 4.34
CA GLU A 262 5.53 13.86 5.70
C GLU A 262 6.12 15.02 6.51
N ASN A 263 5.63 15.19 7.75
CA ASN A 263 6.08 16.21 8.69
C ASN A 263 6.21 17.63 8.10
N GLY A 264 5.18 18.09 7.38
CA GLY A 264 5.15 19.44 6.79
C GLY A 264 6.09 19.64 5.60
N SER A 265 6.61 18.55 5.03
CA SER A 265 7.47 18.54 3.86
C SER A 265 6.88 17.65 2.76
N PHE A 266 7.18 17.96 1.51
CA PHE A 266 7.01 17.02 0.42
C PHE A 266 8.36 16.49 -0.03
N TYR A 267 8.38 15.22 -0.39
CA TYR A 267 9.52 14.53 -0.96
C TYR A 267 9.17 14.07 -2.37
N PHE A 268 10.18 13.94 -3.22
CA PHE A 268 10.03 13.30 -4.52
C PHE A 268 11.38 12.72 -4.95
N THR A 269 11.36 11.95 -6.04
CA THR A 269 12.54 11.28 -6.57
C THR A 269 12.78 11.62 -8.03
N LYS A 270 14.05 11.57 -8.42
CA LYS A 270 14.51 11.61 -9.82
C LYS A 270 15.70 10.69 -9.97
N ASP A 271 15.55 9.62 -10.75
CA ASP A 271 16.50 8.51 -10.76
C ASP A 271 16.72 8.03 -9.32
N SER A 272 17.98 7.84 -8.89
CA SER A 272 18.31 7.47 -7.51
C SER A 272 18.40 8.66 -6.54
N LYS A 273 18.08 9.89 -6.96
CA LYS A 273 18.15 11.09 -6.11
C LYS A 273 16.83 11.34 -5.39
N VAL A 274 16.92 11.70 -4.11
CA VAL A 274 15.79 12.08 -3.26
C VAL A 274 15.85 13.56 -2.97
N TYR A 275 14.70 14.23 -3.08
CA TYR A 275 14.55 15.66 -2.82
C TYR A 275 13.56 15.87 -1.68
N ARG A 276 13.73 16.97 -0.93
CA ARG A 276 12.84 17.38 0.15
C ARG A 276 12.68 18.89 0.13
N PHE A 277 11.44 19.35 0.21
CA PHE A 277 11.10 20.76 0.35
C PHE A 277 9.96 20.92 1.37
N PRO A 278 9.88 22.05 2.10
CA PRO A 278 8.72 22.33 2.94
C PRO A 278 7.47 22.52 2.06
N LEU A 279 6.29 22.20 2.56
CA LEU A 279 5.03 22.40 1.81
C LEU A 279 4.74 23.87 1.47
N THR A 280 5.34 24.78 2.23
CA THR A 280 5.30 26.23 2.01
C THR A 280 6.23 26.69 0.88
N ALA A 281 7.02 25.79 0.27
CA ALA A 281 7.88 26.15 -0.84
C ALA A 281 7.03 26.61 -2.03
N THR A 282 7.45 27.71 -2.66
CA THR A 282 6.86 28.27 -3.89
C THR A 282 7.73 28.00 -5.11
N ALA A 283 8.86 27.31 -4.92
CA ALA A 283 9.81 26.94 -5.95
C ALA A 283 10.63 25.73 -5.48
N VAL A 284 11.12 24.93 -6.42
CA VAL A 284 12.05 23.83 -6.17
C VAL A 284 13.37 24.09 -6.88
N THR A 285 14.45 23.51 -6.34
CA THR A 285 15.80 23.57 -6.93
C THR A 285 16.31 22.17 -7.24
N ASP A 286 17.19 22.04 -8.24
CA ASP A 286 17.90 20.79 -8.50
C ASP A 286 19.06 20.64 -7.50
N SER A 287 18.70 20.38 -6.25
CA SER A 287 19.64 20.11 -5.16
C SER A 287 19.05 18.97 -4.32
N PRO A 288 19.46 17.72 -4.58
CA PRO A 288 18.92 16.59 -3.87
C PRO A 288 19.30 16.65 -2.39
N LEU A 289 18.43 16.14 -1.52
CA LEU A 289 18.74 15.88 -0.12
C LEU A 289 19.90 14.89 -0.03
N PHE A 290 19.82 13.81 -0.82
CA PHE A 290 20.88 12.81 -0.99
C PHE A 290 20.67 12.01 -2.28
N THR A 291 21.70 11.25 -2.66
CA THR A 291 21.60 10.21 -3.69
C THR A 291 21.60 8.85 -3.00
N SER A 292 20.55 8.06 -3.22
CA SER A 292 20.43 6.71 -2.68
C SER A 292 21.43 5.73 -3.34
N GLN A 293 21.59 4.56 -2.73
CA GLN A 293 22.39 3.47 -3.26
C GLN A 293 21.64 2.63 -4.30
N ALA A 294 20.34 2.88 -4.49
CA ALA A 294 19.52 2.13 -5.42
C ALA A 294 20.04 2.27 -6.86
N GLN A 295 20.20 1.14 -7.53
CA GLN A 295 20.50 1.12 -8.96
C GLN A 295 19.27 1.58 -9.77
N VAL A 296 18.10 1.10 -9.38
CA VAL A 296 16.80 1.46 -9.95
C VAL A 296 15.84 1.70 -8.78
N LEU A 297 15.72 2.95 -8.36
CA LEU A 297 14.71 3.34 -7.39
C LEU A 297 13.33 3.12 -8.00
N TYR A 298 12.57 2.17 -7.43
CA TYR A 298 11.32 1.69 -7.99
C TYR A 298 10.14 1.82 -7.03
N GLY A 299 10.40 1.79 -5.72
CA GLY A 299 9.43 2.14 -4.69
C GLY A 299 10.04 3.13 -3.69
N PHE A 300 9.18 3.91 -3.04
CA PHE A 300 9.60 4.98 -2.15
C PHE A 300 8.49 5.32 -1.15
N ALA A 301 8.86 5.57 0.09
CA ALA A 301 7.98 6.09 1.13
C ALA A 301 8.80 6.90 2.14
N VAL A 302 8.13 7.78 2.88
CA VAL A 302 8.69 8.42 4.06
C VAL A 302 7.69 8.23 5.18
N GLU A 303 8.13 7.59 6.26
CA GLU A 303 7.29 7.25 7.42
C GLU A 303 8.14 7.39 8.67
N ASP A 304 7.59 7.90 9.77
CA ASP A 304 8.28 8.02 11.06
C ASP A 304 9.69 8.66 11.00
N ASN A 305 9.83 9.73 10.20
CA ASN A 305 11.12 10.40 9.94
C ASN A 305 12.22 9.50 9.32
N GLN A 306 11.83 8.40 8.69
CA GLN A 306 12.69 7.54 7.91
C GLN A 306 12.30 7.57 6.44
N ILE A 307 13.29 7.39 5.57
CA ILE A 307 13.11 7.41 4.12
C ILE A 307 13.41 6.01 3.60
N PHE A 308 12.39 5.37 3.03
CA PHE A 308 12.43 4.02 2.50
C PHE A 308 12.60 4.08 0.99
N VAL A 309 13.60 3.38 0.48
CA VAL A 309 13.93 3.32 -0.95
C VAL A 309 13.99 1.86 -1.38
N ALA A 310 13.10 1.44 -2.27
CA ALA A 310 13.11 0.12 -2.86
C ALA A 310 13.86 0.12 -4.20
N ASP A 311 14.77 -0.84 -4.36
CA ASP A 311 15.63 -1.01 -5.52
C ASP A 311 15.27 -2.27 -6.30
N ALA A 312 14.79 -2.10 -7.53
CA ALA A 312 14.49 -3.18 -8.47
C ALA A 312 15.75 -3.80 -9.10
N LYS A 313 16.93 -3.18 -8.93
CA LYS A 313 18.23 -3.58 -9.47
C LYS A 313 18.22 -3.74 -11.00
N ASP A 314 18.02 -4.97 -11.46
CA ASP A 314 18.10 -5.38 -12.86
C ASP A 314 16.80 -6.04 -13.36
N TYR A 315 15.72 -5.95 -12.57
CA TYR A 315 14.41 -6.54 -12.83
C TYR A 315 14.42 -8.08 -12.96
N GLN A 316 15.50 -8.74 -12.53
CA GLN A 316 15.66 -10.20 -12.64
C GLN A 316 16.09 -10.83 -11.32
N SER A 317 17.01 -10.18 -10.62
CA SER A 317 17.48 -10.60 -9.30
C SER A 317 16.59 -10.07 -8.18
N ALA A 318 16.67 -10.72 -7.01
CA ALA A 318 16.04 -10.24 -5.79
C ALA A 318 16.47 -8.79 -5.50
N GLY A 319 15.50 -7.93 -5.19
CA GLY A 319 15.69 -6.51 -4.96
C GLY A 319 16.35 -6.18 -3.62
N ALA A 320 16.30 -4.91 -3.24
CA ALA A 320 16.72 -4.46 -1.93
C ALA A 320 15.86 -3.29 -1.44
N VAL A 321 15.80 -3.10 -0.13
CA VAL A 321 15.29 -1.88 0.50
C VAL A 321 16.42 -1.20 1.25
N TYR A 322 16.53 0.12 1.08
CA TYR A 322 17.46 0.97 1.80
C TYR A 322 16.67 1.92 2.69
N ILE A 323 17.00 1.96 3.97
CA ILE A 323 16.35 2.84 4.94
C ILE A 323 17.34 3.90 5.35
N TYR A 324 16.97 5.15 5.11
CA TYR A 324 17.76 6.33 5.45
C TYR A 324 17.10 7.09 6.59
N SER A 325 17.91 7.80 7.38
CA SER A 325 17.37 8.84 8.26
C SER A 325 16.77 9.99 7.44
N ALA A 326 15.97 10.85 8.07
CA ALA A 326 15.46 12.09 7.48
C ALA A 326 16.54 13.05 6.91
N ASN A 327 17.83 12.83 7.20
CA ASN A 327 18.95 13.60 6.65
C ASN A 327 19.71 12.86 5.54
N GLY A 328 19.20 11.72 5.06
CA GLY A 328 19.81 10.96 3.96
C GLY A 328 21.01 10.11 4.36
N THR A 329 21.18 9.78 5.65
CA THR A 329 22.22 8.85 6.09
C THR A 329 21.66 7.42 6.08
N LEU A 330 22.29 6.52 5.34
CA LEU A 330 21.88 5.11 5.27
C LEU A 330 22.01 4.45 6.64
N ALA A 331 20.94 3.81 7.10
CA ALA A 331 20.88 3.07 8.35
C ALA A 331 20.79 1.56 8.12
N HIS A 332 19.93 1.12 7.21
CA HIS A 332 19.68 -0.31 6.95
C HIS A 332 19.66 -0.65 5.47
N THR A 333 20.08 -1.87 5.15
CA THR A 333 19.95 -2.48 3.83
C THR A 333 19.33 -3.86 3.99
N LEU A 334 18.19 -4.08 3.35
CA LEU A 334 17.38 -5.27 3.47
C LEU A 334 17.30 -5.99 2.12
N ALA A 335 17.43 -7.32 2.12
CA ALA A 335 17.23 -8.13 0.93
C ALA A 335 15.78 -8.63 0.89
N VAL A 336 15.06 -8.29 -0.18
CA VAL A 336 13.63 -8.56 -0.34
C VAL A 336 13.37 -9.35 -1.63
N GLY A 337 12.10 -9.54 -1.99
CA GLY A 337 11.69 -10.23 -3.21
C GLY A 337 12.05 -9.49 -4.50
N LEU A 338 11.51 -9.99 -5.61
CA LEU A 338 11.80 -9.48 -6.96
C LEU A 338 11.03 -8.18 -7.23
N ILE A 339 11.74 -7.12 -7.63
CA ILE A 339 11.16 -5.82 -8.04
C ILE A 339 10.27 -5.22 -6.93
N PRO A 340 10.85 -4.84 -5.77
CA PRO A 340 10.10 -4.14 -4.74
C PRO A 340 9.62 -2.77 -5.24
N ASN A 341 8.31 -2.52 -5.21
CA ASN A 341 7.68 -1.35 -5.84
C ASN A 341 6.94 -0.43 -4.87
N GLY A 342 6.80 -0.84 -3.61
CA GLY A 342 6.07 -0.06 -2.61
C GLY A 342 6.16 -0.66 -1.22
N PHE A 343 5.55 0.05 -0.29
CA PHE A 343 5.51 -0.27 1.12
C PHE A 343 4.06 -0.19 1.60
N PHE A 344 3.73 -1.01 2.59
CA PHE A 344 2.47 -0.96 3.33
C PHE A 344 2.85 -1.07 4.81
N PHE A 345 2.69 0.01 5.56
CA PHE A 345 3.03 0.08 6.98
C PHE A 345 1.85 -0.50 7.76
N VAL A 346 2.17 -1.35 8.74
CA VAL A 346 1.16 -1.99 9.61
C VAL A 346 1.26 -1.32 10.97
N ASP A 347 0.14 -0.74 11.41
CA ASP A 347 0.03 0.09 12.62
C ASP A 347 -0.61 -0.65 13.81
#